data_AF-M2ZJ13-F1
#
_entry.id   AF-M2ZJ13-F1
#
_cell.length_a   1.000
_cell.length_b   1.000
_cell.length_c   1.000
_cell.angle_alpha   90.00
_cell.angle_beta   90.00
_cell.angle_gamma   90.00
#
_symmetry.space_group_name_H-M   'P 1'
#
loop_
_entity.id
_entity.type
_entity.pdbx_description
1 polymer ?
#
loop_
_entity_poly.entity_id
_entity_poly.type
_entity_poly.pdbx_seq_one_letter_code
_entity_poly.pdbx_strand_id
1 'polypeptide(L)'
;MAIGGDCLADIAQLRAHPEIFGAMASDPTVSRLISVLAADTDTTLAAIGRARATARRHAWAAVGTSAPDHTIDEAHPLIVDIDATLVTAHSENEYTAPTFKRGFGFHPLCAFVDHGTGSTGEPVAMLLRPGNSGSNTAVDHITVVQDALAQLPFDPAYRVGKKVLVPHRRCRRHPPTDRVSDQAPALVLGRIRVDRRPCRGDRSGS
;
A
#
# COMPACT_ATOMS: atom_id res chain seq x y z
N MET A 1 10.01 -17.95 8.14
CA MET A 1 10.87 -16.87 8.67
C MET A 1 10.64 -15.65 7.81
N ALA A 2 10.05 -14.59 8.36
CA ALA A 2 10.04 -13.29 7.71
C ALA A 2 11.27 -12.53 8.20
N ILE A 3 12.28 -12.38 7.34
CA ILE A 3 13.42 -11.51 7.65
C ILE A 3 12.92 -10.10 7.43
N GLY A 4 12.41 -9.46 8.49
CA GLY A 4 12.12 -8.04 8.49
C GLY A 4 13.43 -7.29 8.64
N GLY A 5 13.85 -6.54 7.61
CA GLY A 5 15.00 -5.64 7.71
C GLY A 5 14.52 -4.25 8.13
N ASP A 6 15.13 -3.68 9.16
CA ASP A 6 14.95 -2.29 9.57
C ASP A 6 16.14 -1.41 9.14
N CYS A 7 17.23 -2.03 8.68
CA CYS A 7 18.44 -1.38 8.19
C CYS A 7 18.98 -2.04 6.92
N LEU A 8 19.67 -1.27 6.07
CA LEU A 8 20.36 -1.80 4.88
C LEU A 8 21.42 -2.86 5.24
N ALA A 9 21.98 -2.80 6.45
CA ALA A 9 22.93 -3.79 6.96
C ALA A 9 22.30 -5.19 7.14
N ASP A 10 20.97 -5.29 7.22
CA ASP A 10 20.28 -6.58 7.36
C ASP A 10 20.38 -7.44 6.10
N ILE A 11 20.87 -6.90 4.98
CA ILE A 11 21.25 -7.71 3.82
C ILE A 11 22.33 -8.75 4.16
N ALA A 12 23.12 -8.52 5.21
CA ALA A 12 24.03 -9.52 5.76
C ALA A 12 23.31 -10.80 6.20
N GLN A 13 22.05 -10.70 6.66
CA GLN A 13 21.22 -11.86 7.02
C GLN A 13 20.89 -12.70 5.78
N LEU A 14 20.61 -12.07 4.63
CA LEU A 14 20.39 -12.80 3.38
C LEU A 14 21.68 -13.49 2.90
N ARG A 15 22.82 -12.81 3.04
CA ARG A 15 24.15 -13.38 2.73
C ARG A 15 24.53 -14.56 3.63
N ALA A 16 24.05 -14.59 4.86
CA ALA A 16 24.34 -15.66 5.81
C ALA A 16 23.66 -16.99 5.44
N HIS A 17 22.68 -16.98 4.53
CA HIS A 17 21.88 -18.14 4.14
C HIS A 17 21.93 -18.43 2.63
N PRO A 18 23.13 -18.69 2.04
CA PRO A 18 23.29 -18.93 0.61
C PRO A 18 22.57 -20.19 0.13
N GLU A 19 22.26 -21.14 1.01
CA GLU A 19 21.46 -22.33 0.72
C GLU A 19 20.00 -22.02 0.37
N ILE A 20 19.48 -20.87 0.83
CA ILE A 20 18.12 -20.41 0.54
C ILE A 20 18.14 -19.35 -0.57
N PHE A 21 19.08 -18.42 -0.49
CA PHE A 21 19.06 -17.20 -1.30
C PHE A 21 20.07 -17.20 -2.45
N GLY A 22 21.03 -18.12 -2.45
CA GLY A 22 22.15 -18.11 -3.39
C GLY A 22 23.20 -17.03 -3.06
N ALA A 23 24.08 -16.75 -4.03
CA ALA A 23 25.12 -15.74 -3.87
C ALA A 23 24.51 -14.33 -3.78
N MET A 24 24.75 -13.65 -2.66
CA MET A 24 24.20 -12.33 -2.37
C MET A 24 25.29 -11.24 -2.42
N ALA A 25 24.94 -10.09 -2.99
CA ALA A 25 25.86 -8.97 -3.17
C ALA A 25 26.28 -8.32 -1.84
N SER A 26 27.50 -7.77 -1.80
CA SER A 26 28.00 -7.03 -0.64
C SER A 26 27.25 -5.70 -0.42
N ASP A 27 27.20 -5.20 0.81
CA ASP A 27 26.52 -3.94 1.15
C ASP A 27 27.01 -2.75 0.29
N PRO A 28 28.32 -2.57 0.03
CA PRO A 28 28.80 -1.52 -0.87
C PRO A 28 28.36 -1.71 -2.33
N THR A 29 28.15 -2.94 -2.78
CA THR A 29 27.62 -3.22 -4.13
C THR A 29 26.16 -2.81 -4.22
N VAL A 30 25.36 -3.17 -3.20
CA VAL A 30 23.94 -2.81 -3.11
C VAL A 30 23.75 -1.31 -3.02
N SER A 31 24.54 -0.63 -2.18
CA SER A 31 24.50 0.84 -2.06
C SER A 31 24.76 1.53 -3.40
N ARG A 32 25.79 1.11 -4.14
CA ARG A 32 26.09 1.68 -5.48
C ARG A 32 24.98 1.40 -6.49
N LEU A 33 24.40 0.20 -6.46
CA LEU A 33 23.28 -0.14 -7.33
C LEU A 33 22.08 0.77 -7.05
N ILE A 34 21.75 1.02 -5.78
CA ILE A 34 20.68 1.95 -5.40
C ILE A 34 20.96 3.34 -5.97
N SER A 35 22.19 3.86 -5.89
CA SER A 35 22.54 5.14 -6.49
C SER A 35 22.36 5.17 -8.01
N VAL A 36 22.69 4.08 -8.71
CA VAL A 36 22.47 3.96 -10.16
C VAL A 36 20.98 3.95 -10.49
N LEU A 37 20.20 3.16 -9.75
CA LEU A 37 18.76 3.05 -9.95
C LEU A 37 18.02 4.36 -9.65
N ALA A 38 18.50 5.12 -8.67
CA ALA A 38 17.92 6.43 -8.32
C ALA A 38 18.06 7.48 -9.43
N ALA A 39 18.96 7.28 -10.41
CA ALA A 39 19.12 8.18 -11.56
C ALA A 39 17.88 8.19 -12.48
N ASP A 40 17.10 7.11 -12.50
CA ASP A 40 15.81 7.02 -13.18
C ASP A 40 14.82 6.27 -12.27
N THR A 41 14.26 7.03 -11.31
CA THR A 41 13.41 6.48 -10.27
C THR A 41 12.10 5.92 -10.85
N ASP A 42 11.49 6.57 -11.83
CA ASP A 42 10.19 6.15 -12.38
C ASP A 42 10.30 4.80 -13.11
N THR A 43 11.30 4.66 -14.00
CA THR A 43 11.54 3.39 -14.70
C THR A 43 11.90 2.27 -13.72
N THR A 44 12.73 2.59 -12.73
CA THR A 44 13.14 1.66 -11.67
C THR A 44 11.94 1.17 -10.87
N LEU A 45 11.09 2.08 -10.38
CA LEU A 45 9.92 1.73 -9.57
C LEU A 45 8.92 0.90 -10.38
N ALA A 46 8.73 1.20 -11.67
CA ALA A 46 7.89 0.38 -12.55
C ALA A 46 8.46 -1.04 -12.72
N ALA A 47 9.78 -1.18 -12.87
CA ALA A 47 10.44 -2.48 -12.98
C ALA A 47 10.33 -3.30 -11.69
N ILE A 48 10.59 -2.67 -10.53
CA ILE A 48 10.42 -3.29 -9.21
C ILE A 48 8.95 -3.70 -9.01
N GLY A 49 8.00 -2.83 -9.39
CA GLY A 49 6.57 -3.11 -9.32
C GLY A 49 6.19 -4.37 -10.10
N ARG A 50 6.71 -4.54 -11.33
CA ARG A 50 6.50 -5.76 -12.13
C ARG A 50 7.12 -7.00 -11.49
N ALA A 51 8.35 -6.88 -10.98
CA ALA A 51 9.04 -7.98 -10.32
C ALA A 51 8.27 -8.45 -9.07
N ARG A 52 7.83 -7.52 -8.22
CA ARG A 52 7.01 -7.83 -7.03
C ARG A 52 5.68 -8.48 -7.39
N ALA A 53 4.96 -7.95 -8.39
CA ALA A 53 3.69 -8.53 -8.85
C ALA A 53 3.88 -9.97 -9.36
N THR A 54 4.99 -10.24 -10.05
CA THR A 54 5.36 -11.58 -10.51
C THR A 54 5.66 -12.51 -9.33
N ALA A 55 6.52 -12.08 -8.40
CA ALA A 55 6.86 -12.85 -7.21
C ALA A 55 5.62 -13.18 -6.35
N ARG A 56 4.72 -12.21 -6.17
CA ARG A 56 3.46 -12.39 -5.45
C ARG A 56 2.56 -13.43 -6.09
N ARG A 57 2.41 -13.38 -7.42
CA ARG A 57 1.64 -14.39 -8.16
C ARG A 57 2.17 -15.79 -7.92
N HIS A 58 3.48 -15.97 -7.93
CA HIS A 58 4.10 -17.26 -7.61
C HIS A 58 3.88 -17.66 -6.15
N ALA A 59 4.03 -16.72 -5.21
CA ALA A 59 3.82 -16.99 -3.79
C ALA A 59 2.38 -17.41 -3.49
N TRP A 60 1.39 -16.68 -4.02
CA TRP A 60 -0.03 -16.99 -3.85
C TRP A 60 -0.39 -18.31 -4.52
N ALA A 61 0.12 -18.58 -5.72
CA ALA A 61 -0.08 -19.89 -6.37
C ALA A 61 0.51 -21.05 -5.56
N ALA A 62 1.68 -20.87 -4.94
CA ALA A 62 2.35 -21.91 -4.17
C ALA A 62 1.61 -22.28 -2.87
N VAL A 63 0.92 -21.33 -2.24
CA VAL A 63 0.12 -21.58 -1.03
C VAL A 63 -1.31 -22.05 -1.33
N GLY A 64 -1.70 -22.10 -2.60
CA GLY A 64 -2.94 -22.73 -3.07
C GLY A 64 -4.18 -22.23 -2.33
N THR A 65 -4.86 -23.13 -1.62
CA THR A 65 -6.11 -22.79 -0.90
C THR A 65 -5.91 -21.84 0.28
N SER A 66 -4.67 -21.64 0.72
CA SER A 66 -4.30 -20.68 1.76
C SER A 66 -3.95 -19.30 1.22
N ALA A 67 -4.03 -19.08 -0.10
CA ALA A 67 -3.85 -17.78 -0.71
C ALA A 67 -5.02 -16.84 -0.33
N PRO A 68 -4.75 -15.53 -0.13
CA PRO A 68 -5.78 -14.58 0.28
C PRO A 68 -6.86 -14.36 -0.79
N ASP A 69 -6.59 -14.70 -2.05
CA ASP A 69 -7.54 -14.60 -3.16
C ASP A 69 -8.32 -15.90 -3.44
N HIS A 70 -8.07 -16.98 -2.70
CA HIS A 70 -8.66 -18.28 -3.02
C HIS A 70 -10.19 -18.30 -2.86
N THR A 71 -10.71 -17.73 -1.78
CA THR A 71 -12.14 -17.79 -1.43
C THR A 71 -12.86 -16.46 -1.59
N ILE A 72 -12.29 -15.51 -2.34
CA ILE A 72 -12.85 -14.15 -2.40
C ILE A 72 -14.12 -14.09 -3.23
N ASP A 73 -15.15 -13.48 -2.63
CA ASP A 73 -16.44 -13.21 -3.25
C ASP A 73 -16.99 -11.85 -2.78
N GLU A 74 -18.28 -11.62 -3.05
CA GLU A 74 -18.95 -10.36 -2.71
C GLU A 74 -19.22 -10.21 -1.21
N ALA A 75 -19.42 -11.31 -0.50
CA ALA A 75 -19.62 -11.32 0.96
C ALA A 75 -18.29 -11.32 1.72
N HIS A 76 -17.24 -11.89 1.12
CA HIS A 76 -15.90 -12.03 1.68
C HIS A 76 -14.86 -11.49 0.69
N PRO A 77 -14.81 -10.15 0.49
CA PRO A 77 -13.87 -9.55 -0.44
C PRO A 77 -12.44 -9.55 0.11
N LEU A 78 -11.47 -9.53 -0.79
CA LEU A 78 -10.08 -9.21 -0.47
C LEU A 78 -10.00 -7.78 0.06
N ILE A 79 -9.53 -7.59 1.28
CA ILE A 79 -9.41 -6.26 1.88
C ILE A 79 -8.04 -5.67 1.54
N VAL A 80 -8.03 -4.46 1.00
CA VAL A 80 -6.82 -3.63 0.84
C VAL A 80 -6.92 -2.44 1.78
N ASP A 81 -6.29 -2.52 2.95
CA ASP A 81 -6.27 -1.44 3.93
C ASP A 81 -5.26 -0.37 3.52
N ILE A 82 -5.69 0.89 3.61
CA ILE A 82 -4.85 2.05 3.34
C ILE A 82 -4.67 2.83 4.64
N ASP A 83 -3.42 3.06 5.01
CA ASP A 83 -3.07 3.86 6.18
C ASP A 83 -1.99 4.90 5.90
N ALA A 84 -2.19 6.09 6.47
CA ALA A 84 -1.16 7.10 6.55
C ALA A 84 -0.38 6.88 7.85
N THR A 85 0.88 6.47 7.72
CA THR A 85 1.74 6.12 8.87
C THR A 85 2.75 7.23 9.09
N LEU A 86 2.96 7.64 10.35
CA LEU A 86 4.05 8.56 10.68
C LEU A 86 5.34 7.77 10.89
N VAL A 87 6.39 8.15 10.14
CA VAL A 87 7.73 7.59 10.29
C VAL A 87 8.63 8.69 10.83
N THR A 88 9.11 8.52 12.06
CA THR A 88 9.97 9.49 12.73
C THR A 88 11.34 9.51 12.07
N ALA A 89 11.86 10.72 11.81
CA ALA A 89 13.24 10.93 11.40
C ALA A 89 13.93 11.84 12.43
N HIS A 90 15.19 11.53 12.72
CA HIS A 90 16.03 12.31 13.65
C HIS A 90 17.05 13.21 12.93
N SER A 91 16.94 13.33 11.61
CA SER A 91 17.82 14.12 10.75
C SER A 91 16.99 14.90 9.74
N GLU A 92 17.50 16.06 9.34
CA GLU A 92 17.00 16.86 8.22
C GLU A 92 17.44 16.21 6.90
N ASN A 93 16.71 15.18 6.49
CA ASN A 93 16.87 14.59 5.16
C ASN A 93 15.85 15.20 4.20
N GLU A 94 16.07 15.03 2.90
CA GLU A 94 15.14 15.50 1.87
C GLU A 94 13.71 15.01 2.18
N TYR A 95 12.74 15.94 2.11
CA TYR A 95 11.32 15.72 2.42
C TYR A 95 10.95 15.37 3.87
N THR A 96 11.89 15.35 4.80
CA THR A 96 11.52 15.33 6.23
C THR A 96 10.83 16.64 6.60
N ALA A 97 9.72 16.55 7.32
CA ALA A 97 8.92 17.72 7.69
C ALA A 97 8.26 17.55 9.06
N PRO A 98 7.88 18.66 9.72
CA PRO A 98 7.05 18.62 10.91
C PRO A 98 5.73 17.88 10.65
N THR A 99 5.30 17.07 11.60
CA THR A 99 4.10 16.25 11.48
C THR A 99 2.95 16.86 12.29
N PHE A 100 1.70 16.48 11.97
CA PHE A 100 0.53 16.97 12.71
C PHE A 100 0.55 16.57 14.20
N LYS A 101 1.24 15.48 14.54
CA LYS A 101 1.45 15.03 15.93
C LYS A 101 2.64 15.71 16.61
N ARG A 102 3.13 16.83 16.05
CA ARG A 102 4.28 17.59 16.56
C ARG A 102 5.58 16.76 16.61
N GLY A 103 5.68 15.75 15.75
CA GLY A 103 6.94 15.04 15.50
C GLY A 103 7.63 15.58 14.25
N PHE A 104 8.65 14.87 13.78
CA PHE A 104 9.40 15.22 12.58
C PHE A 104 9.72 13.95 11.78
N GLY A 105 9.56 14.01 10.46
CA GLY A 105 9.86 12.88 9.59
C GLY A 105 8.94 12.80 8.38
N PHE A 106 8.41 11.62 8.09
CA PHE A 106 7.61 11.32 6.89
C PHE A 106 6.20 10.89 7.25
N HIS A 107 5.29 10.99 6.29
CA HIS A 107 3.91 10.56 6.42
C HIS A 107 3.47 9.69 5.23
N PRO A 108 4.17 8.56 4.94
CA PRO A 108 3.83 7.69 3.83
C PRO A 108 2.38 7.20 3.91
N LEU A 109 1.80 6.97 2.73
CA LEU A 109 0.51 6.29 2.58
C LEU A 109 0.80 4.86 2.13
N CYS A 110 0.49 3.89 2.96
CA CYS A 110 0.78 2.48 2.74
C CYS A 110 -0.51 1.70 2.46
N ALA A 111 -0.45 0.78 1.51
CA ALA A 111 -1.54 -0.14 1.19
C ALA A 111 -1.12 -1.58 1.48
N PHE A 112 -1.96 -2.31 2.20
CA PHE A 112 -1.73 -3.69 2.61
C PHE A 112 -2.91 -4.57 2.22
N VAL A 113 -2.64 -5.75 1.66
CA VAL A 113 -3.62 -6.83 1.59
C VAL A 113 -3.76 -7.46 2.97
N ASP A 114 -4.97 -7.48 3.50
CA ASP A 114 -5.30 -8.23 4.72
C ASP A 114 -5.51 -9.70 4.36
N HIS A 115 -4.73 -10.58 4.98
CA HIS A 115 -4.83 -12.03 4.81
C HIS A 115 -5.82 -12.67 5.82
N GLY A 116 -6.55 -11.86 6.57
CA GLY A 116 -7.53 -12.31 7.56
C GLY A 116 -6.91 -12.70 8.90
N THR A 117 -7.74 -13.28 9.78
CA THR A 117 -7.36 -13.60 11.16
C THR A 117 -6.22 -14.62 11.24
N GLY A 118 -5.12 -14.25 11.89
CA GLY A 118 -3.97 -15.13 12.13
C GLY A 118 -2.86 -15.04 11.07
N SER A 119 -3.03 -14.22 10.02
CA SER A 119 -1.98 -13.92 9.06
C SER A 119 -1.58 -12.44 9.14
N THR A 120 -0.38 -12.12 8.64
CA THR A 120 0.11 -10.73 8.61
C THR A 120 -0.31 -10.07 7.30
N GLY A 121 -0.60 -8.77 7.35
CA GLY A 121 -0.87 -8.00 6.13
C GLY A 121 0.33 -7.98 5.19
N GLU A 122 0.06 -8.02 3.89
CA GLU A 122 1.10 -8.00 2.86
C GLU A 122 1.16 -6.62 2.20
N PRO A 123 2.32 -5.94 2.19
CA PRO A 123 2.44 -4.64 1.54
C PRO A 123 2.30 -4.78 0.02
N VAL A 124 1.40 -3.98 -0.55
CA VAL A 124 1.16 -3.91 -1.99
C VAL A 124 1.51 -2.55 -2.59
N ALA A 125 1.41 -1.45 -1.85
CA ALA A 125 1.92 -0.16 -2.32
C ALA A 125 2.37 0.71 -1.15
N MET A 126 3.30 1.63 -1.43
CA MET A 126 3.69 2.69 -0.50
C MET A 126 3.97 3.94 -1.31
N LEU A 127 3.22 5.00 -1.03
CA LEU A 127 3.49 6.33 -1.54
C LEU A 127 4.27 7.10 -0.49
N LEU A 128 5.53 7.40 -0.78
CA LEU A 128 6.42 8.15 0.11
C LEU A 128 6.05 9.62 0.07
N ARG A 129 5.82 10.22 1.25
CA ARG A 129 5.32 11.59 1.36
C ARG A 129 5.97 12.33 2.53
N PRO A 130 6.14 13.66 2.42
CA PRO A 130 6.61 14.50 3.52
C PRO A 130 5.76 14.36 4.80
N GLY A 131 6.38 14.64 5.95
CA GLY A 131 5.73 14.58 7.27
C GLY A 131 4.49 15.48 7.43
N ASN A 132 4.41 16.56 6.65
CA ASN A 132 3.30 17.51 6.68
C ASN A 132 2.17 17.20 5.68
N SER A 133 2.23 16.07 4.95
CA SER A 133 1.16 15.66 4.03
C SER A 133 -0.14 15.30 4.77
N GLY A 134 -1.29 15.59 4.16
CA GLY A 134 -2.60 15.24 4.73
C GLY A 134 -2.89 13.74 4.67
N SER A 135 -3.58 13.18 5.67
CA SER A 135 -3.91 11.74 5.69
C SER A 135 -4.93 11.33 4.61
N ASN A 136 -5.74 12.27 4.12
CA ASN A 136 -6.87 12.03 3.20
C ASN A 136 -6.76 12.79 1.88
N THR A 137 -5.55 13.12 1.43
CA THR A 137 -5.34 13.77 0.13
C THR A 137 -5.88 12.87 -0.99
N ALA A 138 -6.92 13.32 -1.70
CA ALA A 138 -7.62 12.48 -2.68
C ALA A 138 -6.71 11.99 -3.82
N VAL A 139 -5.80 12.86 -4.30
CA VAL A 139 -4.84 12.50 -5.35
C VAL A 139 -3.93 11.35 -4.89
N ASP A 140 -3.35 11.47 -3.70
CA ASP A 140 -2.51 10.43 -3.09
C ASP A 140 -3.25 9.09 -2.93
N HIS A 141 -4.52 9.15 -2.52
CA HIS A 141 -5.36 7.96 -2.38
C HIS A 141 -5.64 7.30 -3.72
N ILE A 142 -5.89 8.08 -4.78
CA ILE A 142 -6.08 7.53 -6.13
C ILE A 142 -4.79 6.83 -6.59
N THR A 143 -3.63 7.49 -6.42
CA THR A 143 -2.33 6.92 -6.80
C THR A 143 -2.05 5.61 -6.08
N VAL A 144 -2.16 5.60 -4.74
CA VAL A 144 -1.83 4.38 -3.97
C VAL A 144 -2.80 3.24 -4.25
N VAL A 145 -4.08 3.52 -4.54
CA VAL A 145 -5.07 2.51 -4.94
C VAL A 145 -4.69 1.92 -6.29
N GLN A 146 -4.33 2.75 -7.28
CA GLN A 146 -3.93 2.27 -8.60
C GLN A 146 -2.68 1.38 -8.50
N ASP A 147 -1.67 1.82 -7.73
CA ASP A 147 -0.45 1.04 -7.51
C ASP A 147 -0.72 -0.28 -6.80
N ALA A 148 -1.60 -0.28 -5.79
CA ALA A 148 -1.98 -1.48 -5.06
C ALA A 148 -2.74 -2.47 -5.94
N LEU A 149 -3.68 -2.00 -6.76
CA LEU A 149 -4.43 -2.85 -7.69
C LEU A 149 -3.52 -3.47 -8.76
N ALA A 150 -2.50 -2.74 -9.22
CA ALA A 150 -1.51 -3.25 -10.17
C ALA A 150 -0.61 -4.36 -9.60
N GLN A 151 -0.60 -4.55 -8.28
CA GLN A 151 0.16 -5.61 -7.63
C GLN A 151 -0.60 -6.94 -7.48
N LEU A 152 -1.92 -6.96 -7.72
CA LEU A 152 -2.74 -8.16 -7.57
C LEU A 152 -2.54 -9.14 -8.75
N PRO A 153 -2.65 -10.46 -8.53
CA PRO A 153 -2.40 -11.46 -9.59
C PRO A 153 -3.53 -11.61 -10.60
N PHE A 154 -4.64 -10.88 -10.43
CA PHE A 154 -5.81 -10.86 -11.31
C PHE A 154 -6.17 -9.42 -11.65
N ASP A 155 -6.86 -9.20 -12.77
CA ASP A 155 -7.35 -7.88 -13.16
C ASP A 155 -8.56 -7.48 -12.29
N PRO A 156 -8.43 -6.47 -11.42
CA PRO A 156 -9.52 -6.06 -10.55
C PRO A 156 -10.46 -5.07 -11.24
N ALA A 157 -10.16 -4.54 -12.43
CA ALA A 157 -10.84 -3.38 -13.02
C ALA A 157 -12.37 -3.52 -13.12
N TYR A 158 -12.88 -4.73 -13.28
CA TYR A 158 -14.34 -5.01 -13.29
C TYR A 158 -14.88 -5.52 -11.94
N ARG A 159 -14.02 -5.86 -10.98
CA ARG A 159 -14.35 -6.57 -9.74
C ARG A 159 -14.08 -5.76 -8.47
N VAL A 160 -13.50 -4.54 -8.56
CA VAL A 160 -13.41 -3.62 -7.41
C VAL A 160 -14.82 -3.34 -6.87
N GLY A 161 -15.01 -3.50 -5.55
CA GLY A 161 -16.30 -3.42 -4.87
C GLY A 161 -17.10 -4.73 -4.84
N LYS A 162 -16.74 -5.74 -5.64
CA LYS A 162 -17.37 -7.07 -5.66
C LYS A 162 -16.48 -8.20 -5.17
N LYS A 163 -15.16 -8.06 -5.28
CA LYS A 163 -14.19 -9.05 -4.79
C LYS A 163 -12.97 -8.41 -4.12
N VAL A 164 -12.76 -7.12 -4.34
CA VAL A 164 -11.72 -6.33 -3.68
C VAL A 164 -12.39 -5.14 -3.02
N LEU A 165 -12.18 -4.97 -1.72
CA LEU A 165 -12.72 -3.87 -0.93
C LEU A 165 -11.57 -3.01 -0.42
N VAL A 166 -11.63 -1.71 -0.74
CA VAL A 166 -10.75 -0.69 -0.17
C VAL A 166 -11.58 0.10 0.85
N PRO A 167 -11.51 -0.23 2.15
CA PRO A 167 -12.31 0.44 3.16
C PRO A 167 -11.82 1.88 3.36
N HIS A 168 -12.75 2.83 3.41
CA HIS A 168 -12.45 4.15 3.94
C HIS A 168 -12.46 4.08 5.48
N ARG A 169 -11.40 4.55 6.14
CA ARG A 169 -11.16 4.41 7.60
C ARG A 169 -12.26 4.89 8.57
N ARG A 170 -13.39 5.43 8.08
CA ARG A 170 -14.53 5.80 8.93
C ARG A 170 -15.33 4.62 9.49
N CYS A 171 -15.15 3.39 8.98
CA CYS A 171 -15.98 2.26 9.38
C CYS A 171 -15.16 1.00 9.75
N ARG A 172 -14.38 1.05 10.84
CA ARG A 172 -14.06 -0.17 11.61
C ARG A 172 -14.97 -0.23 12.84
N ARG A 173 -16.23 -0.66 12.66
CA ARG A 173 -17.05 -1.19 13.75
C ARG A 173 -17.79 -2.44 13.27
N HIS A 174 -17.41 -3.58 13.86
CA HIS A 174 -18.04 -4.91 13.84
C HIS A 174 -17.97 -5.75 12.54
N PRO A 175 -17.94 -7.10 12.67
CA PRO A 175 -17.96 -8.02 11.54
C PRO A 175 -19.30 -7.91 10.78
N PRO A 176 -19.34 -8.31 9.49
CA PRO A 176 -20.55 -8.18 8.69
C PRO A 176 -21.63 -9.11 9.25
N THR A 177 -22.64 -8.54 9.90
CA THR A 177 -23.91 -9.21 10.10
C THR A 177 -24.67 -9.18 8.78
N ASP A 178 -25.28 -10.32 8.43
CA ASP A 178 -26.18 -10.52 7.29
C ASP A 178 -27.18 -9.38 7.13
N ARG A 179 -26.81 -8.39 6.33
CA ARG A 179 -27.67 -7.45 5.61
C ARG A 179 -26.77 -6.52 4.80
N VAL A 180 -26.76 -6.75 3.49
CA VAL A 180 -26.39 -5.74 2.51
C VAL A 180 -27.41 -4.62 2.64
N SER A 181 -27.15 -3.66 3.53
CA SER A 181 -27.79 -2.35 3.48
C SER A 181 -26.98 -1.49 2.53
N ASP A 182 -27.58 -1.33 1.36
CA ASP A 182 -27.33 -0.31 0.37
C ASP A 182 -27.01 1.04 1.05
N GLN A 183 -25.99 1.74 0.53
CA GLN A 183 -25.43 3.03 1.00
C GLN A 183 -24.21 2.98 1.95
N ALA A 184 -23.06 2.61 1.38
CA ALA A 184 -21.79 3.27 1.68
C ALA A 184 -21.13 3.65 0.34
N PRO A 185 -20.50 4.83 0.20
CA PRO A 185 -19.85 5.19 -1.06
C PRO A 185 -18.58 4.35 -1.20
N ALA A 186 -18.70 3.17 -1.82
CA ALA A 186 -17.57 2.51 -2.44
C ALA A 186 -17.07 3.44 -3.55
N LEU A 187 -15.77 3.78 -3.52
CA LEU A 187 -15.13 4.45 -4.64
C LEU A 187 -15.09 3.45 -5.81
N VAL A 188 -16.17 3.37 -6.57
CA VAL A 188 -16.21 2.68 -7.86
C VAL A 188 -15.45 3.56 -8.84
N LEU A 189 -14.19 3.21 -9.12
CA LEU A 189 -13.38 3.94 -10.09
C LEU A 189 -13.82 3.57 -11.52
N GLY A 190 -15.01 4.04 -11.90
CA GLY A 190 -15.55 3.97 -13.25
C GLY A 190 -15.87 5.38 -13.75
N ARG A 191 -14.98 5.93 -14.61
CA ARG A 191 -15.14 7.20 -15.34
C ARG A 191 -15.47 8.43 -14.48
N ILE A 192 -14.43 9.12 -14.02
CA ILE A 192 -14.57 10.46 -13.42
C ILE A 192 -14.97 11.47 -14.50
N ARG A 193 -16.19 11.98 -14.41
CA ARG A 193 -16.55 13.33 -14.88
C ARG A 193 -16.61 14.22 -13.64
N VAL A 194 -15.62 15.11 -13.49
CA VAL A 194 -15.56 16.06 -12.37
C VAL A 194 -16.71 17.06 -12.54
N ASP A 195 -17.74 17.00 -11.69
CA ASP A 195 -18.73 18.07 -11.61
C ASP A 195 -18.10 19.25 -10.85
N ARG A 196 -17.83 20.35 -11.58
CA ARG A 196 -17.37 21.62 -11.01
C ARG A 196 -18.60 22.39 -10.53
N ARG A 197 -19.02 22.17 -9.28
CA ARG A 197 -19.89 23.15 -8.60
C ARG A 197 -19.16 23.80 -7.43
N PRO A 198 -19.12 25.14 -7.34
CA PRO A 198 -18.51 25.83 -6.23
C PRO A 198 -19.40 25.71 -4.97
N CYS A 199 -18.78 25.44 -3.83
CA CYS A 199 -19.45 25.44 -2.52
C CYS A 199 -20.04 26.83 -2.25
N ARG A 200 -21.37 26.94 -2.16
CA ARG A 200 -22.03 28.11 -1.56
C ARG A 200 -21.77 28.06 -0.05
N GLY A 201 -21.27 29.16 0.48
CA GLY A 201 -21.11 29.36 1.92
C GLY A 201 -22.46 29.71 2.56
N ASP A 202 -22.70 29.14 3.74
CA ASP A 202 -23.75 29.63 4.63
C ASP A 202 -23.12 30.55 5.68
N ARG A 203 -23.56 31.81 5.62
CA ARG A 203 -23.56 32.73 6.76
C ARG A 203 -24.87 32.50 7.50
N SER A 204 -24.80 32.32 8.81
CA SER A 204 -25.85 32.77 9.72
C SER A 204 -25.23 33.05 11.08
N GLY A 205 -25.21 34.33 11.43
CA GLY A 205 -25.04 34.80 12.78
C GLY A 205 -26.36 35.40 13.23
N SER A 206 -26.79 35.05 14.43
CA SER A 206 -27.40 35.89 15.47
C SER A 206 -27.53 35.02 16.71
#